data_AF-A0A969WR57-F1
#
_entry.id   AF-A0A969WR57-F1
#
_cell.length_a   1.000
_cell.length_b   1.000
_cell.length_c   1.000
_cell.angle_alpha   90.00
_cell.angle_beta   90.00
_cell.angle_gamma   90.00
#
_symmetry.space_group_name_H-M   'P 1'
#
loop_
_entity.id
_entity.type
_entity.pdbx_description
1 polymer ?
#
loop_
_entity_poly.entity_id
_entity_poly.type
_entity_poly.pdbx_seq_one_letter_code
_entity_poly.pdbx_strand_id
1 'polypeptide(L)'
;MTIEVPFYISPQIRKQIDIYKKYNLEDKMPLFVLDNKIVNGKVAIYSYNLKSVRVLKGEKAIEKYGQNATNGVVEMTTKLGTPR
;
A
#
# COMPACT_ATOMS: atom_id res chain seq x y z
N MET A 1 10.09 40.29 -7.75
CA MET A 1 9.20 39.70 -8.77
C MET A 1 8.97 38.26 -8.35
N THR A 2 7.75 37.92 -7.96
CA THR A 2 7.40 36.55 -7.51
C THR A 2 6.73 35.86 -8.70
N ILE A 3 7.31 34.76 -9.17
CA ILE A 3 6.72 33.94 -10.23
C ILE A 3 6.02 32.80 -9.53
N GLU A 4 4.68 32.80 -9.55
CA GLU A 4 3.92 31.64 -9.11
C GLU A 4 4.11 30.53 -10.13
N VAL A 5 4.74 29.43 -9.70
CA VAL A 5 4.84 28.21 -10.50
C VAL A 5 3.61 27.36 -10.18
N PRO A 6 2.61 27.26 -11.08
CA PRO A 6 1.48 26.36 -10.85
C PRO A 6 2.00 24.92 -10.90
N PHE A 7 2.02 24.25 -9.75
CA PHE A 7 2.29 22.83 -9.68
C PHE A 7 1.06 22.06 -10.19
N TYR A 8 1.12 21.58 -11.44
CA TYR A 8 0.09 20.70 -11.99
C TYR A 8 0.24 19.30 -11.40
N ILE A 9 -0.72 18.90 -10.58
CA ILE A 9 -0.82 17.52 -10.11
C ILE A 9 -1.26 16.66 -11.30
N SER A 10 -0.46 15.64 -11.63
CA SER A 10 -0.82 14.73 -12.73
C SER A 10 -2.17 14.05 -12.43
N PRO A 11 -2.98 13.72 -13.47
CA PRO A 11 -4.27 13.07 -13.27
C PRO A 11 -4.19 11.78 -12.43
N GLN A 12 -3.07 11.07 -12.52
CA GLN A 12 -2.81 9.84 -11.77
C GLN A 12 -2.66 10.11 -10.27
N ILE A 13 -1.91 11.14 -9.89
CA ILE A 13 -1.73 11.53 -8.49
C ILE A 13 -3.05 12.02 -7.91
N ARG A 14 -3.81 12.81 -8.66
CA ARG A 14 -5.13 13.28 -8.22
C ARG A 14 -6.09 12.11 -7.93
N LYS A 15 -6.15 11.13 -8.84
CA LYS A 15 -6.94 9.91 -8.64
C LYS A 15 -6.51 9.12 -7.41
N GLN A 16 -5.20 9.06 -7.12
CA GLN A 16 -4.69 8.39 -5.93
C GLN A 16 -5.12 9.11 -4.64
N ILE A 17 -5.01 10.44 -4.60
CA ILE A 17 -5.48 11.26 -3.47
C ILE A 17 -6.98 11.07 -3.24
N ASP A 18 -7.78 11.11 -4.30
CA ASP A 18 -9.23 10.90 -4.21
C ASP A 18 -9.57 9.52 -3.62
N ILE A 19 -8.83 8.48 -4.01
CA ILE A 19 -8.96 7.14 -3.42
C ILE A 19 -8.61 7.16 -1.93
N TYR A 20 -7.50 7.79 -1.55
CA TYR A 20 -7.06 7.83 -0.15
C TYR A 20 -8.06 8.56 0.74
N LYS A 21 -8.60 9.69 0.28
CA LYS A 21 -9.65 10.43 0.98
C LYS A 21 -10.95 9.64 1.07
N LYS A 22 -11.40 9.03 -0.03
CA LYS A 22 -12.63 8.24 -0.07
C LYS A 22 -12.64 7.10 0.95
N TYR A 23 -11.49 6.50 1.22
CA TYR A 23 -11.34 5.37 2.14
C TYR A 23 -10.67 5.73 3.47
N ASN A 24 -10.46 7.03 3.75
CA ASN A 24 -9.81 7.53 4.97
C ASN A 24 -8.44 6.87 5.26
N LEU A 25 -7.66 6.66 4.20
CA LEU A 25 -6.35 5.99 4.22
C LEU A 25 -5.19 6.96 4.53
N GLU A 26 -5.47 8.26 4.71
CA GLU A 26 -4.45 9.26 5.07
C GLU A 26 -3.94 9.02 6.51
N ASP A 27 -4.84 8.68 7.44
CA ASP A 27 -4.48 8.46 8.86
C ASP A 27 -4.38 6.97 9.25
N LYS A 28 -5.10 6.09 8.54
CA LYS A 28 -5.27 4.67 8.93
C LYS A 28 -4.82 3.72 7.82
N MET A 29 -3.61 3.93 7.31
CA MET A 29 -3.06 3.06 6.28
C MET A 29 -2.69 1.69 6.90
N PRO A 30 -3.11 0.56 6.28
CA PRO A 30 -2.67 -0.75 6.72
C PRO A 30 -1.19 -0.96 6.38
N LEU A 31 -0.56 -1.88 7.10
CA LEU A 31 0.80 -2.32 6.77
C LEU A 31 0.76 -3.18 5.49
N PHE A 32 1.64 -2.90 4.54
CA PHE A 32 1.77 -3.71 3.32
C PHE A 32 2.93 -4.68 3.47
N VAL A 33 2.69 -5.94 3.13
CA VAL A 33 3.71 -6.98 3.17
C VAL A 33 3.72 -7.68 1.83
N LEU A 34 4.89 -7.81 1.22
CA LEU A 34 5.12 -8.54 -0.02
C LEU A 34 6.13 -9.65 0.23
N ASP A 35 5.74 -10.90 -0.03
CA ASP A 35 6.62 -12.08 0.14
C ASP A 35 7.29 -12.12 1.53
N ASN A 36 6.47 -11.89 2.58
CA ASN A 36 6.86 -11.79 3.99
C ASN A 36 7.81 -10.63 4.34
N LYS A 37 8.01 -9.66 3.45
CA LYS A 37 8.77 -8.44 3.72
C LYS A 37 7.85 -7.23 3.81
N ILE A 38 8.04 -6.41 4.85
CA ILE A 38 7.32 -5.15 4.99
C ILE A 38 7.73 -4.20 3.85
N VAL A 39 6.75 -3.60 3.21
CA VAL A 39 6.94 -2.68 2.09
C VAL A 39 6.72 -1.26 2.57
N ASN A 40 7.79 -0.46 2.55
CA ASN A 40 7.75 0.96 2.84
C ASN A 40 7.78 1.73 1.51
N GLY A 41 6.61 2.02 0.94
CA GLY A 41 6.47 2.80 -0.29
C GLY A 41 5.62 2.13 -1.36
N LYS A 42 5.76 2.60 -2.60
CA LYS A 42 4.97 2.11 -3.74
C LYS A 42 5.71 0.96 -4.42
N VAL A 43 5.05 -0.19 -4.49
CA VAL A 43 5.49 -1.31 -5.32
C VAL A 43 4.45 -1.56 -6.40
N ALA A 44 4.91 -1.61 -7.65
CA ALA A 44 4.07 -1.99 -8.78
C ALA A 44 4.23 -3.49 -9.02
N ILE A 45 3.13 -4.23 -8.93
CA ILE A 45 3.09 -5.67 -9.20
C ILE A 45 2.07 -5.89 -10.28
N TYR A 46 2.45 -6.59 -11.35
CA TYR A 46 1.49 -7.03 -12.34
C TYR A 46 0.58 -8.11 -11.76
N SER A 47 -0.72 -8.02 -12.03
CA SER A 47 -1.73 -8.95 -11.52
C SER A 47 -1.41 -10.41 -11.84
N TYR A 48 -0.82 -10.69 -13.01
CA TYR A 48 -0.43 -12.05 -13.39
C TYR A 48 0.71 -12.64 -12.55
N ASN A 49 1.52 -11.80 -11.88
CA ASN A 49 2.57 -12.23 -10.95
C ASN A 49 2.05 -12.43 -9.52
N LEU A 50 0.83 -11.99 -9.21
CA LEU A 50 0.24 -12.10 -7.89
C LEU A 50 -0.30 -13.53 -7.67
N LYS A 51 0.15 -14.18 -6.60
CA LYS A 51 -0.31 -15.51 -6.19
C LYS A 51 -1.49 -15.41 -5.24
N SER A 52 -1.41 -14.57 -4.22
CA SER A 52 -2.50 -14.37 -3.27
C SER A 52 -2.43 -13.02 -2.58
N VAL A 53 -3.59 -12.53 -2.15
CA VAL A 53 -3.74 -11.40 -1.24
C VAL A 53 -4.50 -11.88 0.00
N ARG A 54 -3.99 -11.60 1.18
CA ARG A 54 -4.66 -11.84 2.47
C ARG A 54 -4.74 -10.54 3.24
N VAL A 55 -5.86 -10.33 3.92
CA VAL A 55 -6.08 -9.17 4.78
C VAL A 55 -6.17 -9.66 6.22
N LEU A 56 -5.20 -9.28 7.05
CA LEU A 56 -5.22 -9.53 8.49
C LEU A 56 -5.78 -8.31 9.20
N LYS A 57 -6.64 -8.54 10.19
CA LYS A 57 -7.31 -7.49 10.96
C LYS A 57 -7.18 -7.77 12.46
N GLY A 58 -7.19 -6.70 13.26
CA GLY A 58 -7.19 -6.77 14.71
C GLY A 58 -6.00 -7.55 15.27
N GLU A 59 -6.26 -8.39 16.28
CA GLU A 59 -5.23 -9.12 17.03
C GLU A 59 -4.33 -9.98 16.13
N LYS A 60 -4.89 -10.67 15.12
CA LYS A 60 -4.10 -11.50 14.20
C LYS A 60 -3.04 -10.73 13.42
N ALA A 61 -3.31 -9.46 13.12
CA ALA A 61 -2.34 -8.60 12.44
C ALA A 61 -1.22 -8.17 13.41
N ILE A 62 -1.60 -7.82 14.63
CA ILE A 62 -0.69 -7.36 15.69
C ILE A 62 0.22 -8.50 16.18
N GLU A 63 -0.33 -9.71 16.36
CA GLU A 63 0.43 -10.90 16.77
C GLU A 63 1.56 -11.21 15.79
N LYS A 64 1.30 -11.05 14.48
CA LYS A 64 2.26 -11.40 13.43
C LYS A 64 3.24 -10.28 13.07
N TYR A 65 2.81 -9.01 13.10
CA TYR A 65 3.58 -7.87 12.59
C TYR A 65 3.84 -6.76 13.61
N GLY A 66 3.39 -6.93 14.85
CA GLY A 66 3.59 -5.99 15.94
C GLY A 66 2.62 -4.81 15.95
N GLN A 67 2.85 -3.84 16.85
CA GLN A 67 1.93 -2.72 17.09
C GLN A 67 1.70 -1.82 15.87
N ASN A 68 2.62 -1.81 14.90
CA ASN A 68 2.46 -1.06 13.65
C ASN A 68 1.35 -1.65 12.74
N ALA A 69 0.86 -2.84 13.05
CA ALA A 69 -0.21 -3.52 12.31
C ALA A 69 -1.62 -3.28 12.90
N THR A 70 -1.78 -2.31 13.81
CA THR A 70 -3.07 -1.94 14.43
C THR A 70 -4.14 -1.55 13.40
N ASN A 71 -3.73 -0.93 12.29
CA ASN A 71 -4.62 -0.59 11.16
C ASN A 71 -4.88 -1.78 10.21
N GLY A 72 -4.41 -2.98 10.56
CA GLY A 72 -4.47 -4.18 9.73
C GLY A 72 -3.27 -4.34 8.80
N VAL A 73 -3.19 -5.50 8.14
CA VAL A 73 -2.09 -5.86 7.23
C VAL A 73 -2.67 -6.40 5.93
N VAL A 74 -2.13 -5.94 4.80
CA VAL A 74 -2.36 -6.53 3.49
C VAL A 74 -1.12 -7.34 3.12
N GLU A 75 -1.22 -8.66 3.23
CA GLU A 75 -0.18 -9.59 2.80
C GLU A 75 -0.39 -9.99 1.34
N MET A 76 0.64 -9.79 0.53
CA MET A 76 0.71 -10.18 -0.85
C MET A 76 1.80 -11.22 -1.03
N THR A 77 1.52 -12.24 -1.82
CA THR A 77 2.51 -13.26 -2.20
C THR A 77 2.59 -13.32 -3.72
N THR A 78 3.79 -13.38 -4.27
CA THR A 78 4.04 -13.50 -5.71
C THR A 78 4.12 -14.96 -6.16
N LYS A 79 3.98 -15.20 -7.46
CA LYS A 79 4.18 -16.52 -8.07
C LYS A 79 5.68 -16.84 -8.15
N LEU A 80 6.04 -18.09 -7.87
CA LEU A 80 7.41 -18.60 -8.03
C LEU A 80 7.82 -18.45 -9.50
N GLY A 81 8.99 -17.87 -9.75
CA GLY A 81 9.51 -17.62 -11.11
C GLY A 81 9.32 -16.20 -11.63
N THR A 82 8.72 -15.30 -10.85
CA THR A 82 8.73 -13.86 -11.17
C THR A 82 10.14 -13.31 -10.96
N PRO A 83 10.78 -12.64 -11.95
CA PRO A 83 12.05 -11.94 -11.75
C PRO A 83 11.90 -10.94 -10.59
N ARG A 84 12.81 -11.01 -9.61
CA ARG A 84 12.82 -10.14 -8.43
C ARG A 84 13.49 -8.82 -8.70
#